data_AF-A0A830E1B0-F1
#
_entry.id   AF-A0A830E1B0-F1
#
_cell.length_a   1.000
_cell.length_b   1.000
_cell.length_c   1.000
_cell.angle_alpha   90.00
_cell.angle_beta   90.00
_cell.angle_gamma   90.00
#
_symmetry.space_group_name_H-M   'P 1'
#
loop_
_entity.id
_entity.type
_entity.pdbx_description
1 polymer ?
#
loop_
_entity_poly.entity_id
_entity_poly.type
_entity_poly.pdbx_seq_one_letter_code
_entity_poly.pdbx_strand_id
1 'polypeptide(L)'
;MFVLMVFKFFSSTKSAEKKFKKYVGKPVVTGDGRTIGAIVSIRLSKNDLRPVSITVKMNDGSLREFNVNDVGATFTADKVVLQKFSDEYSGFVSALKNEAASIEERLRDIMDKLNKLSELLIKGEIKEDLYRDIRERLEKERTKWIRQCNDKISAINDTLSEIDKKISDAEKRKGELMIKQVVGELRDDDKNELVGLDDLINRLRKVRSDLLSLRMELEKECY
;
A
#
# COMPACT_ATOMS: atom_id res chain seq x y z
N MET A 1 32.04 -33.18 -46.09
CA MET A 1 31.03 -34.19 -45.71
C MET A 1 30.50 -33.82 -44.34
N PHE A 2 29.23 -33.48 -44.27
CA PHE A 2 28.51 -33.02 -43.07
C PHE A 2 28.34 -34.15 -42.05
N VAL A 3 28.54 -33.89 -40.76
CA VAL A 3 27.62 -34.37 -39.70
C VAL A 3 27.47 -33.29 -38.63
N LEU A 4 26.32 -32.61 -38.70
CA LEU A 4 25.69 -31.86 -37.62
C LEU A 4 25.46 -32.79 -36.43
N MET A 5 25.93 -32.43 -35.23
CA MET A 5 25.39 -32.98 -33.99
C MET A 5 24.75 -31.83 -33.20
N VAL A 6 23.50 -31.51 -33.57
CA VAL A 6 22.64 -30.61 -32.80
C VAL A 6 22.09 -31.40 -31.62
N PHE A 7 22.76 -31.30 -30.47
CA PHE A 7 22.16 -31.67 -29.20
C PHE A 7 21.02 -30.69 -28.90
N LYS A 8 19.80 -31.05 -29.30
CA LYS A 8 18.59 -30.34 -28.85
C LYS A 8 18.35 -30.68 -27.37
N PHE A 9 18.68 -29.73 -26.51
CA PHE A 9 18.26 -29.68 -25.11
C PHE A 9 16.72 -29.68 -25.01
N PHE A 10 16.11 -30.83 -24.79
CA PHE A 10 14.72 -30.97 -24.36
C PHE A 10 14.69 -31.55 -22.93
N SER A 11 14.95 -30.73 -21.91
CA SER A 11 14.74 -31.14 -20.51
C SER A 11 14.46 -30.01 -19.50
N SER A 12 14.49 -28.73 -19.88
CA SER A 12 14.43 -27.62 -18.91
C SER A 12 13.01 -27.25 -18.45
N THR A 13 11.99 -27.38 -19.30
CA THR A 13 10.60 -26.98 -19.00
C THR A 13 9.97 -27.81 -17.88
N LYS A 14 10.05 -29.13 -17.96
CA LYS A 14 9.52 -30.06 -16.93
C LYS A 14 10.26 -29.94 -15.59
N SER A 15 11.53 -29.50 -15.60
CA SER A 15 12.36 -29.36 -14.41
C SER A 15 12.01 -28.11 -13.60
N ALA A 16 11.80 -26.96 -14.27
CA ALA A 16 11.38 -25.72 -13.61
C ALA A 16 9.96 -25.82 -13.03
N GLU A 17 9.01 -26.41 -13.76
CA GLU A 17 7.66 -26.65 -13.24
C GLU A 17 7.65 -27.58 -12.02
N LYS A 18 8.41 -28.69 -12.05
CA LYS A 18 8.59 -29.55 -10.88
C LYS A 18 9.23 -28.80 -9.70
N LYS A 19 10.20 -27.93 -9.97
CA LYS A 19 10.90 -27.14 -8.95
C LYS A 19 9.95 -26.20 -8.21
N PHE A 20 8.98 -25.57 -8.89
CA PHE A 20 8.04 -24.64 -8.25
C PHE A 20 6.78 -25.33 -7.70
N LYS A 21 6.34 -26.46 -8.28
CA LYS A 21 5.22 -27.26 -7.73
C LYS A 21 5.46 -27.72 -6.28
N LYS A 22 6.71 -27.97 -5.87
CA LYS A 22 7.04 -28.35 -4.48
C LYS A 22 6.73 -27.26 -3.43
N TYR A 23 6.50 -26.03 -3.88
CA TYR A 23 6.14 -24.91 -3.02
C TYR A 23 4.64 -24.81 -2.76
N VAL A 24 3.81 -25.53 -3.52
CA VAL A 24 2.38 -25.63 -3.21
C VAL A 24 2.22 -26.30 -1.84
N GLY A 25 1.41 -25.69 -0.98
CA GLY A 25 1.23 -26.06 0.43
C GLY A 25 2.29 -25.52 1.38
N LYS A 26 3.36 -24.86 0.88
CA LYS A 26 4.36 -24.24 1.76
C LYS A 26 3.82 -22.94 2.37
N PRO A 27 4.24 -22.62 3.61
CA PRO A 27 3.84 -21.38 4.27
C PRO A 27 4.42 -20.17 3.54
N VAL A 28 3.59 -19.14 3.44
CA VAL A 28 3.98 -17.81 2.98
C VAL A 28 4.14 -16.93 4.20
N VAL A 29 5.28 -16.27 4.29
CA VAL A 29 5.72 -15.51 5.45
C VAL A 29 6.08 -14.10 5.00
N THR A 30 5.77 -13.09 5.79
CA THR A 30 6.18 -11.71 5.53
C THR A 30 7.65 -11.48 5.92
N GLY A 31 8.25 -10.37 5.48
CA GLY A 31 9.65 -10.04 5.79
C GLY A 31 9.97 -9.93 7.29
N ASP A 32 8.95 -9.67 8.12
CA ASP A 32 9.02 -9.64 9.60
C ASP A 32 8.81 -11.02 10.26
N GLY A 33 8.66 -12.10 9.48
CA GLY A 33 8.59 -13.47 9.98
C GLY A 33 7.19 -14.00 10.28
N ARG A 34 6.11 -13.24 10.01
CA ARG A 34 4.72 -13.68 10.26
C ARG A 34 4.17 -14.55 9.12
N THR A 35 3.56 -15.68 9.45
CA THR A 35 2.92 -16.56 8.46
C THR A 35 1.55 -16.01 8.07
N ILE A 36 1.35 -15.69 6.80
CA ILE A 36 0.10 -15.11 6.27
C ILE A 36 -0.82 -16.13 5.59
N GLY A 37 -0.29 -17.31 5.25
CA GLY A 37 -1.07 -18.35 4.58
C GLY A 37 -0.22 -19.45 3.97
N ALA A 38 -0.82 -20.22 3.07
CA ALA A 38 -0.14 -21.27 2.32
C ALA A 38 -0.33 -21.11 0.81
N ILE A 39 0.67 -21.48 0.03
CA ILE A 39 0.60 -21.39 -1.43
C ILE A 39 -0.39 -22.42 -1.98
N VAL A 40 -1.35 -21.95 -2.77
CA VAL A 40 -2.30 -22.79 -3.52
C VAL A 40 -1.79 -23.06 -4.92
N SER A 41 -1.25 -22.04 -5.58
CA SER A 41 -0.72 -22.18 -6.95
C SER A 41 0.34 -21.13 -7.24
N ILE A 42 1.20 -21.43 -8.21
CA ILE A 42 2.22 -20.51 -8.71
C ILE A 42 2.09 -20.45 -10.23
N ARG A 43 1.91 -19.24 -10.77
CA ARG A 43 1.88 -19.01 -12.22
C ARG A 43 3.30 -18.68 -12.69
N LEU A 44 3.77 -19.44 -13.67
CA LEU A 44 5.07 -19.21 -14.30
C LEU A 44 4.91 -18.43 -15.61
N SER A 45 5.90 -17.60 -15.93
CA SER A 45 6.02 -16.94 -17.23
C SER A 45 6.24 -17.99 -18.32
N LYS A 46 5.57 -17.80 -19.47
CA LYS A 46 5.66 -18.71 -20.62
C LYS A 46 7.03 -18.64 -21.32
N ASN A 47 7.79 -17.56 -21.11
CA ASN A 47 9.03 -17.29 -21.84
C ASN A 47 10.28 -17.80 -21.10
N ASP A 48 10.35 -17.58 -19.80
CA ASP A 48 11.55 -17.86 -18.97
C ASP A 48 11.27 -18.79 -17.78
N LEU A 49 10.02 -19.27 -17.63
CA LEU A 49 9.56 -20.18 -16.57
C LEU A 49 9.84 -19.68 -15.16
N ARG A 50 10.02 -18.37 -14.99
CA ARG A 50 10.13 -17.73 -13.68
C ARG A 50 8.75 -17.52 -13.09
N PRO A 51 8.60 -17.59 -11.75
CA PRO A 51 7.34 -17.33 -11.10
C PRO A 51 6.96 -15.85 -11.28
N VAL A 52 5.75 -15.61 -11.80
CA VAL A 52 5.19 -14.28 -12.04
C VAL A 52 4.16 -13.94 -10.97
N SER A 53 3.35 -14.91 -10.56
CA SER A 53 2.40 -14.74 -9.47
C SER A 53 2.27 -15.97 -8.59
N ILE A 54 1.89 -15.75 -7.34
CA ILE A 54 1.58 -16.77 -6.35
C ILE A 54 0.16 -16.54 -5.84
N THR A 55 -0.65 -17.59 -5.81
CA THR A 55 -1.96 -17.57 -5.14
C THR A 55 -1.79 -18.17 -3.76
N VAL A 56 -2.21 -17.43 -2.75
CA VAL A 56 -2.06 -17.79 -1.34
C VAL A 56 -3.45 -17.92 -0.74
N LYS A 57 -3.70 -19.06 -0.08
CA LYS A 57 -4.81 -19.19 0.84
C LYS A 57 -4.38 -18.54 2.14
N MET A 58 -4.94 -17.37 2.38
CA MET A 58 -4.70 -16.57 3.57
C MET A 58 -5.27 -17.30 4.80
N ASN A 59 -4.79 -16.96 5.99
CA ASN A 59 -5.24 -17.58 7.25
C ASN A 59 -6.75 -17.35 7.51
N ASP A 60 -7.32 -16.28 6.97
CA ASP A 60 -8.77 -16.00 7.00
C ASP A 60 -9.59 -16.85 6.01
N GLY A 61 -8.93 -17.77 5.29
CA GLY A 61 -9.53 -18.66 4.30
C GLY A 61 -9.70 -18.03 2.90
N SER A 62 -9.46 -16.73 2.74
CA SER A 62 -9.53 -16.05 1.45
C SER A 62 -8.39 -16.45 0.52
N LEU A 63 -8.62 -16.36 -0.79
CA LEU A 63 -7.59 -16.56 -1.80
C LEU A 63 -7.14 -15.21 -2.31
N ARG A 64 -5.84 -14.91 -2.17
CA ARG A 64 -5.22 -13.71 -2.74
C ARG A 64 -4.11 -14.07 -3.71
N GLU A 65 -4.08 -13.41 -4.86
CA GLU A 65 -2.99 -13.54 -5.84
C GLU A 65 -2.01 -12.38 -5.65
N PHE A 66 -0.72 -12.70 -5.53
CA PHE A 66 0.36 -11.73 -5.41
C PHE A 66 1.29 -11.85 -6.61
N ASN A 67 1.66 -10.72 -7.20
CA ASN A 67 2.73 -10.66 -8.18
C ASN A 67 4.08 -10.77 -7.47
N VAL A 68 4.92 -11.72 -7.91
CA VAL A 68 6.20 -12.07 -7.31
C VAL A 68 7.17 -10.89 -7.27
N ASN A 69 7.20 -10.06 -8.31
CA ASN A 69 8.10 -8.92 -8.41
C ASN A 69 7.66 -7.77 -7.50
N ASP A 70 6.34 -7.52 -7.44
CA ASP A 70 5.77 -6.41 -6.68
C ASP A 70 5.96 -6.60 -5.18
N VAL A 71 5.75 -7.84 -4.70
CA VAL A 71 5.90 -8.19 -3.28
C VAL A 71 7.33 -8.62 -2.91
N GLY A 72 8.27 -8.64 -3.86
CA GLY A 72 9.64 -9.11 -3.63
C GLY A 72 9.68 -10.55 -3.08
N ALA A 73 8.93 -11.47 -3.68
CA ALA A 73 8.81 -12.83 -3.15
C ALA A 73 10.12 -13.61 -3.31
N THR A 74 10.63 -14.13 -2.20
CA THR A 74 11.85 -14.94 -2.12
C THR A 74 11.48 -16.38 -1.75
N PHE A 75 11.84 -17.33 -2.61
CA PHE A 75 11.55 -18.76 -2.42
C PHE A 75 12.71 -19.43 -1.67
N THR A 76 12.53 -19.78 -0.39
CA THR A 76 13.53 -20.53 0.40
C THR A 76 13.29 -22.03 0.30
N ALA A 77 13.96 -22.89 1.09
CA ALA A 77 13.74 -24.34 0.98
C ALA A 77 12.38 -24.79 1.53
N ASP A 78 11.87 -24.06 2.52
CA ASP A 78 10.79 -24.43 3.43
C ASP A 78 9.58 -23.48 3.38
N LYS A 79 9.77 -22.25 2.89
CA LYS A 79 8.75 -21.19 2.86
C LYS A 79 8.93 -20.25 1.66
N VAL A 80 7.98 -19.34 1.50
CA VAL A 80 8.11 -18.19 0.59
C VAL A 80 7.98 -16.91 1.41
N VAL A 81 8.98 -16.04 1.30
CA VAL A 81 9.07 -14.79 2.05
C VAL A 81 8.66 -13.62 1.16
N LEU A 82 7.63 -12.86 1.55
CA LEU A 82 7.22 -11.64 0.87
C LEU A 82 7.91 -10.44 1.54
N GLN A 83 8.97 -9.93 0.91
CA GLN A 83 9.78 -8.84 1.47
C GLN A 83 9.04 -7.49 1.46
N LYS A 84 8.24 -7.25 0.42
CA LYS A 84 7.42 -6.06 0.24
C LYS A 84 5.94 -6.43 0.33
N PHE A 85 5.57 -7.13 1.40
CA PHE A 85 4.16 -7.21 1.74
C PHE A 85 3.71 -5.82 2.21
N SER A 86 3.39 -4.98 1.24
CA SER A 86 2.62 -3.77 1.47
C SER A 86 1.24 -4.26 1.92
N ASP A 87 0.91 -4.04 3.19
CA ASP A 87 -0.49 -3.94 3.55
C ASP A 87 -1.11 -2.95 2.55
N GLU A 88 -2.30 -3.21 2.00
CA GLU A 88 -2.92 -2.34 0.96
C GLU A 88 -2.90 -0.86 1.40
N TYR A 89 -3.01 -0.66 2.71
CA TYR A 89 -2.90 0.62 3.39
C TYR A 89 -1.53 1.30 3.34
N SER A 90 -0.39 0.58 3.41
CA SER A 90 0.92 1.22 3.40
C SER A 90 1.24 1.86 2.05
N GLY A 91 0.89 1.19 0.95
CA GLY A 91 1.03 1.74 -0.39
C GLY A 91 0.14 2.95 -0.61
N PHE A 92 -1.11 2.87 -0.12
CA PHE A 92 -2.06 3.98 -0.17
C PHE A 92 -1.58 5.21 0.63
N VAL A 93 -1.12 5.01 1.88
CA VAL A 93 -0.57 6.08 2.71
C VAL A 93 0.65 6.72 2.05
N SER A 94 1.56 5.94 1.48
CA SER A 94 2.72 6.47 0.76
C SER A 94 2.33 7.30 -0.47
N ALA A 95 1.32 6.85 -1.24
CA ALA A 95 0.82 7.61 -2.37
C ALA A 95 0.23 8.96 -1.93
N LEU A 96 -0.62 8.96 -0.90
CA LEU A 96 -1.20 10.17 -0.34
C LEU A 96 -0.13 11.13 0.21
N LYS A 97 0.91 10.62 0.87
CA LYS A 97 2.05 11.44 1.35
C LYS A 97 2.77 12.16 0.21
N ASN A 98 3.03 11.46 -0.89
CA ASN A 98 3.70 12.06 -2.05
C ASN A 98 2.81 13.12 -2.72
N GLU A 99 1.52 12.85 -2.85
CA GLU A 99 0.57 13.82 -3.40
C GLU A 99 0.42 15.05 -2.50
N ALA A 100 0.37 14.85 -1.17
CA ALA A 100 0.31 15.93 -0.20
C ALA A 100 1.54 16.84 -0.28
N ALA A 101 2.74 16.25 -0.33
CA ALA A 101 3.98 17.01 -0.50
C ALA A 101 3.99 17.81 -1.80
N SER A 102 3.45 17.26 -2.90
CA SER A 102 3.34 17.97 -4.17
C SER A 102 2.36 19.16 -4.08
N ILE A 103 1.25 19.01 -3.35
CA ILE A 103 0.28 20.10 -3.14
C ILE A 103 0.92 21.21 -2.29
N GLU A 104 1.60 20.85 -1.19
CA GLU A 104 2.30 21.79 -0.31
C GLU A 104 3.33 22.61 -1.10
N GLU A 105 4.20 21.94 -1.88
CA GLU A 105 5.23 22.60 -2.68
C GLU A 105 4.61 23.61 -3.67
N ARG A 106 3.50 23.24 -4.31
CA ARG A 106 2.80 24.11 -5.26
C ARG A 106 2.15 25.31 -4.59
N LEU A 107 1.52 25.13 -3.44
CA LEU A 107 0.92 26.23 -2.69
C LEU A 107 2.00 27.20 -2.18
N ARG A 108 3.12 26.69 -1.68
CA ARG A 108 4.26 27.50 -1.24
C ARG A 108 4.87 28.31 -2.40
N ASP A 109 5.10 27.69 -3.56
CA ASP A 109 5.61 28.39 -4.75
C ASP A 109 4.65 29.51 -5.22
N ILE A 110 3.34 29.27 -5.18
CA ILE A 110 2.35 30.30 -5.51
C ILE A 110 2.38 31.46 -4.51
N MET A 111 2.46 31.19 -3.21
CA MET A 111 2.58 32.23 -2.18
C MET A 111 3.86 33.06 -2.35
N ASP A 112 4.99 32.41 -2.62
CA ASP A 112 6.26 33.10 -2.87
C ASP A 112 6.18 34.02 -4.09
N LYS A 113 5.52 33.57 -5.16
CA LYS A 113 5.25 34.40 -6.36
C LYS A 113 4.33 35.58 -6.04
N LEU A 114 3.28 35.39 -5.25
CA LEU A 114 2.36 36.45 -4.83
C LEU A 114 3.07 37.50 -3.96
N ASN A 115 3.96 37.07 -3.07
CA ASN A 115 4.77 37.97 -2.23
C ASN A 115 5.72 38.81 -3.09
N LYS A 116 6.49 38.17 -3.98
CA LYS A 116 7.39 38.88 -4.92
C LYS A 116 6.63 39.86 -5.80
N LEU A 117 5.46 39.46 -6.31
CA LEU A 117 4.60 40.32 -7.12
C LEU A 117 4.13 41.56 -6.34
N SER A 118 3.83 41.40 -5.05
CA SER A 118 3.44 42.50 -4.17
C SER A 118 4.62 43.43 -3.87
N GLU A 119 5.83 42.91 -3.65
CA GLU A 119 7.03 43.72 -3.48
C GLU A 119 7.35 44.57 -4.72
N LEU A 120 7.24 43.99 -5.92
CA LEU A 120 7.46 44.70 -7.18
C LEU A 120 6.48 45.85 -7.38
N LEU A 121 5.21 45.65 -6.98
CA LEU A 121 4.21 46.72 -7.02
C LEU A 121 4.56 47.85 -6.04
N ILE A 122 4.93 47.51 -4.80
CA ILE A 122 5.31 48.48 -3.76
C ILE A 122 6.52 49.32 -4.21
N LYS A 123 7.49 48.71 -4.89
CA LYS A 123 8.66 49.40 -5.46
C LYS A 123 8.34 50.23 -6.72
N GLY A 124 7.13 50.11 -7.28
CA GLY A 124 6.75 50.76 -8.52
C GLY A 124 7.43 50.19 -9.77
N GLU A 125 8.01 48.99 -9.67
CA GLU A 125 8.73 48.33 -10.77
C GLU A 125 7.78 47.67 -11.79
N ILE A 126 6.49 47.54 -11.44
CA ILE A 126 5.44 46.99 -12.31
C ILE A 126 4.22 47.89 -12.33
N LYS A 127 3.50 47.88 -13.47
CA LYS A 127 2.21 48.57 -13.61
C LYS A 127 1.12 47.84 -12.84
N GLU A 128 0.17 48.60 -12.30
CA GLU A 128 -0.96 48.07 -11.53
C GLU A 128 -1.84 47.10 -12.34
N ASP A 129 -2.07 47.37 -13.63
CA ASP A 129 -2.84 46.47 -14.49
C ASP A 129 -2.16 45.11 -14.65
N LEU A 130 -0.84 45.10 -14.87
CA LEU A 130 -0.04 43.87 -14.97
C LEU A 130 -0.01 43.11 -13.64
N TYR A 131 0.08 43.84 -12.52
CA TYR A 131 -0.03 43.26 -11.19
C TYR A 131 -1.36 42.53 -11.02
N ARG A 132 -2.48 43.21 -11.33
CA ARG A 132 -3.82 42.65 -11.17
C ARG A 132 -4.00 41.39 -12.01
N ASP A 133 -3.59 41.42 -13.28
CA ASP A 133 -3.74 40.30 -14.20
C ASP A 133 -2.89 39.07 -13.80
N ILE A 134 -1.68 39.28 -13.28
CA ILE A 134 -0.83 38.17 -12.82
C ILE A 134 -1.34 37.63 -11.48
N ARG A 135 -1.73 38.52 -10.55
CA ARG A 135 -2.30 38.14 -9.25
C ARG A 135 -3.55 37.30 -9.43
N GLU A 136 -4.46 37.72 -10.30
CA GLU A 136 -5.70 36.96 -10.56
C GLU A 136 -5.42 35.55 -11.09
N ARG A 137 -4.41 35.39 -11.96
CA ARG A 137 -3.98 34.08 -12.46
C ARG A 137 -3.41 33.20 -11.36
N LEU A 138 -2.54 33.75 -10.51
CA LEU A 138 -1.96 33.03 -9.38
C LEU A 138 -3.03 32.64 -8.34
N GLU A 139 -3.98 33.53 -8.04
CA GLU A 139 -5.09 33.24 -7.12
C GLU A 139 -6.05 32.16 -7.67
N LYS A 140 -6.31 32.18 -8.99
CA LYS A 140 -7.07 31.09 -9.66
C LYS A 140 -6.34 29.75 -9.54
N GLU A 141 -5.02 29.75 -9.73
CA GLU A 141 -4.21 28.54 -9.56
C GLU A 141 -4.20 28.07 -8.10
N ARG A 142 -4.02 29.00 -7.14
CA ARG A 142 -4.10 28.73 -5.70
C ARG A 142 -5.43 28.08 -5.33
N THR A 143 -6.54 28.64 -5.79
CA THR A 143 -7.89 28.11 -5.54
C THR A 143 -8.05 26.68 -6.06
N LYS A 144 -7.45 26.37 -7.23
CA LYS A 144 -7.47 25.00 -7.78
C LYS A 144 -6.72 24.03 -6.89
N TRP A 145 -5.53 24.40 -6.40
CA TRP A 145 -4.73 23.55 -5.52
C TRP A 145 -5.38 23.38 -4.14
N ILE A 146 -6.00 24.42 -3.58
CA ILE A 146 -6.80 24.32 -2.35
C ILE A 146 -7.96 23.33 -2.51
N ARG A 147 -8.66 23.35 -3.66
CA ARG A 147 -9.71 22.34 -3.92
C ARG A 147 -9.15 20.93 -3.95
N GLN A 148 -8.03 20.70 -4.65
CA GLN A 148 -7.39 19.39 -4.68
C GLN A 148 -6.96 18.93 -3.29
N CYS A 149 -6.47 19.85 -2.46
CA CYS A 149 -6.16 19.54 -1.07
C CYS A 149 -7.40 19.08 -0.29
N ASN A 150 -8.51 19.83 -0.38
CA ASN A 150 -9.75 19.47 0.28
C ASN A 150 -10.29 18.12 -0.20
N ASP A 151 -10.17 17.82 -1.49
CA ASP A 151 -10.52 16.51 -2.05
C ASP A 151 -9.68 15.38 -1.42
N LYS A 152 -8.37 15.62 -1.20
CA LYS A 152 -7.49 14.65 -0.52
C LYS A 152 -7.82 14.50 0.96
N ILE A 153 -8.13 15.60 1.65
CA ILE A 153 -8.61 15.57 3.05
C ILE A 153 -9.89 14.73 3.14
N SER A 154 -10.83 14.89 2.20
CA SER A 154 -12.04 14.07 2.14
C SER A 154 -11.73 12.59 1.94
N ALA A 155 -10.85 12.24 0.99
CA ALA A 155 -10.44 10.86 0.75
C ALA A 155 -9.75 10.23 1.97
N ILE A 156 -8.94 11.01 2.71
CA ILE A 156 -8.34 10.57 3.97
C ILE A 156 -9.43 10.29 5.02
N ASN A 157 -10.43 11.18 5.16
CA ASN A 157 -11.54 10.98 6.10
C ASN A 157 -12.37 9.74 5.77
N ASP A 158 -12.66 9.48 4.49
CA ASP A 158 -13.38 8.27 4.07
C ASP A 158 -12.58 7.01 4.44
N THR A 159 -11.27 7.03 4.20
CA THR A 159 -10.37 5.92 4.56
C THR A 159 -10.28 5.72 6.07
N LEU A 160 -10.21 6.80 6.85
CA LEU A 160 -10.25 6.74 8.31
C LEU A 160 -11.55 6.11 8.81
N SER A 161 -12.69 6.46 8.22
CA SER A 161 -13.98 5.86 8.55
C SER A 161 -14.02 4.36 8.27
N GLU A 162 -13.48 3.93 7.11
CA GLU A 162 -13.37 2.51 6.77
C GLU A 162 -12.47 1.74 7.75
N ILE A 163 -11.33 2.33 8.12
CA ILE A 163 -10.40 1.75 9.10
C ILE A 163 -11.07 1.65 10.48
N ASP A 164 -11.77 2.68 10.92
CA ASP A 164 -12.48 2.68 12.21
C ASP A 164 -13.55 1.60 12.26
N LYS A 165 -14.29 1.39 11.15
CA LYS A 165 -15.24 0.28 11.03
C LYS A 165 -14.54 -1.08 11.11
N LYS A 166 -13.42 -1.26 10.39
CA LYS A 166 -12.64 -2.51 10.42
C LYS A 166 -12.06 -2.80 11.80
N ILE A 167 -11.59 -1.78 12.51
CA ILE A 167 -11.13 -1.92 13.91
C ILE A 167 -12.30 -2.37 14.79
N SER A 168 -13.46 -1.71 14.68
CA SER A 168 -14.64 -2.05 15.48
C SER A 168 -15.11 -3.49 15.24
N ASP A 169 -15.19 -3.93 13.98
CA ASP A 169 -15.58 -5.29 13.62
C ASP A 169 -14.57 -6.33 14.16
N ALA A 170 -13.26 -6.05 14.05
CA ALA A 170 -12.20 -6.90 14.57
C ALA A 170 -12.20 -6.97 16.12
N GLU A 171 -12.43 -5.84 16.79
CA GLU A 171 -12.55 -5.77 18.25
C GLU A 171 -13.77 -6.54 18.76
N LYS A 172 -14.91 -6.43 18.06
CA LYS A 172 -16.11 -7.20 18.38
C LYS A 172 -15.84 -8.70 18.27
N ARG A 173 -15.23 -9.14 17.17
CA ARG A 173 -14.87 -10.54 16.96
C ARG A 173 -13.88 -11.04 18.01
N LYS A 174 -12.87 -10.22 18.33
CA LYS A 174 -11.93 -10.50 19.42
C LYS A 174 -12.66 -10.69 20.74
N GLY A 175 -13.64 -9.83 21.06
CA GLY A 175 -14.47 -9.94 22.26
C GLY A 175 -15.25 -11.26 22.33
N GLU A 176 -15.86 -11.69 21.22
CA GLU A 176 -16.55 -12.99 21.13
C GLU A 176 -15.61 -14.16 21.42
N LEU A 177 -14.41 -14.14 20.84
CA LEU A 177 -13.41 -15.19 21.07
C LEU A 177 -12.85 -15.15 22.50
N MET A 178 -12.66 -13.97 23.09
CA MET A 178 -12.26 -13.85 24.49
C MET A 178 -13.33 -14.42 25.43
N ILE A 179 -14.62 -14.25 25.14
CA ILE A 179 -15.70 -14.89 25.92
C ILE A 179 -15.57 -16.41 25.83
N LYS A 180 -15.40 -16.98 24.62
CA LYS A 180 -15.17 -18.42 24.44
C LYS A 180 -13.96 -18.93 25.22
N GLN A 181 -12.89 -18.13 25.30
CA GLN A 181 -11.71 -18.44 26.10
C GLN A 181 -12.05 -18.55 27.58
N VAL A 182 -12.82 -17.61 28.11
CA VAL A 182 -13.24 -17.58 29.53
C VAL A 182 -14.16 -18.76 29.87
N VAL A 183 -15.09 -19.13 28.98
CA VAL A 183 -16.01 -20.26 29.22
C VAL A 183 -15.40 -21.63 28.87
N GLY A 184 -14.14 -21.67 28.42
CA GLY A 184 -13.42 -22.93 28.13
C GLY A 184 -13.81 -23.59 26.81
N GLU A 185 -14.50 -22.88 25.91
CA GLU A 185 -14.98 -23.39 24.61
C GLU A 185 -14.07 -23.01 23.43
N LEU A 186 -12.90 -22.43 23.71
CA LEU A 186 -11.97 -21.93 22.70
C LEU A 186 -11.19 -23.07 22.03
N ARG A 187 -11.36 -23.21 20.72
CA ARG A 187 -10.63 -24.20 19.92
C ARG A 187 -9.23 -23.69 19.55
N ASP A 188 -8.34 -24.57 19.10
CA ASP A 188 -7.00 -24.15 18.67
C ASP A 188 -7.02 -23.21 17.44
N ASP A 189 -8.00 -23.39 16.55
CA ASP A 189 -8.23 -22.45 15.43
C ASP A 189 -8.65 -21.06 15.94
N ASP A 190 -9.50 -20.99 16.96
CA ASP A 190 -9.95 -19.74 17.58
C ASP A 190 -8.78 -19.01 18.29
N LYS A 191 -7.81 -19.75 18.85
CA LYS A 191 -6.58 -19.17 19.44
C LYS A 191 -5.71 -18.49 18.38
N ASN A 192 -5.54 -19.14 17.23
CA ASN A 192 -4.80 -18.57 16.11
C ASN A 192 -5.51 -17.33 15.54
N GLU A 193 -6.84 -17.36 15.47
CA GLU A 193 -7.66 -16.22 15.06
C GLU A 193 -7.49 -15.03 16.02
N LEU A 194 -7.50 -15.26 17.34
CA LEU A 194 -7.27 -14.22 18.36
C LEU A 194 -5.94 -13.47 18.16
N VAL A 195 -4.85 -14.21 17.96
CA VAL A 195 -3.52 -13.62 17.71
C VAL A 195 -3.54 -12.81 16.40
N GLY A 196 -4.18 -13.35 15.36
CA GLY A 196 -4.34 -12.65 14.07
C GLY A 196 -5.14 -11.35 14.18
N LEU A 197 -6.20 -11.33 14.99
CA LEU A 197 -7.02 -10.14 15.24
C LEU A 197 -6.25 -9.06 15.99
N ASP A 198 -5.44 -9.42 16.99
CA ASP A 198 -4.59 -8.46 17.69
C ASP A 198 -3.56 -7.80 16.76
N ASP A 199 -2.93 -8.60 15.92
CA ASP A 199 -1.99 -8.11 14.91
C ASP A 199 -2.65 -7.21 13.86
N LEU A 200 -3.90 -7.52 13.48
CA LEU A 200 -4.68 -6.72 12.55
C LEU A 200 -5.07 -5.37 13.17
N ILE A 201 -5.62 -5.38 14.39
CA ILE A 201 -6.04 -4.16 15.10
C ILE A 201 -4.86 -3.21 15.29
N ASN A 202 -3.70 -3.74 15.71
CA ASN A 202 -2.49 -2.92 15.90
C ASN A 202 -2.00 -2.29 14.59
N ARG A 203 -2.06 -3.03 13.46
CA ARG A 203 -1.72 -2.49 12.14
C ARG A 203 -2.69 -1.40 11.70
N LEU A 204 -3.99 -1.65 11.81
CA LEU A 204 -5.03 -0.68 11.46
C LEU A 204 -4.90 0.61 12.29
N ARG A 205 -4.63 0.50 13.60
CA ARG A 205 -4.38 1.65 14.47
C ARG A 205 -3.14 2.45 14.07
N LYS A 206 -2.06 1.78 13.63
CA LYS A 206 -0.87 2.45 13.12
C LYS A 206 -1.18 3.24 11.84
N VAL A 207 -1.83 2.60 10.87
CA VAL A 207 -2.25 3.26 9.62
C VAL A 207 -3.17 4.46 9.92
N ARG A 208 -4.14 4.27 10.81
CA ARG A 208 -5.04 5.34 11.26
C ARG A 208 -4.27 6.54 11.81
N SER A 209 -3.27 6.29 12.66
CA SER A 209 -2.42 7.34 13.21
C SER A 209 -1.65 8.08 12.11
N ASP A 210 -1.06 7.35 11.16
CA ASP A 210 -0.33 7.95 10.03
C ASP A 210 -1.24 8.82 9.16
N LEU A 211 -2.47 8.37 8.89
CA LEU A 211 -3.48 9.13 8.12
C LEU A 211 -3.97 10.36 8.87
N LEU A 212 -4.16 10.28 10.19
CA LEU A 212 -4.54 11.44 11.00
C LEU A 212 -3.46 12.53 10.99
N SER A 213 -2.20 12.13 11.15
CA SER A 213 -1.07 13.07 11.05
C SER A 213 -1.03 13.74 9.67
N LEU A 214 -1.15 12.96 8.60
CA LEU A 214 -1.17 13.50 7.23
C LEU A 214 -2.35 14.46 6.98
N ARG A 215 -3.54 14.13 7.52
CA ARG A 215 -4.70 15.02 7.42
C ARG A 215 -4.42 16.36 8.08
N MET A 216 -3.87 16.34 9.30
CA MET A 216 -3.56 17.56 10.04
C MET A 216 -2.48 18.41 9.35
N GLU A 217 -1.51 17.78 8.67
CA GLU A 217 -0.51 18.48 7.86
C GLU A 217 -1.18 19.17 6.66
N LEU A 218 -2.01 18.44 5.90
CA LEU A 218 -2.76 19.02 4.78
C LEU A 218 -3.72 20.14 5.20
N GLU A 219 -4.44 19.98 6.31
CA GLU A 219 -5.35 21.02 6.82
C GLU A 219 -4.62 22.35 7.08
N LYS A 220 -3.35 22.32 7.53
CA LYS A 220 -2.57 23.54 7.76
C LYS A 220 -2.14 24.25 6.49
N GLU A 221 -1.94 23.53 5.39
CA GLU A 221 -1.52 24.11 4.12
C GLU A 221 -2.69 24.70 3.34
N CYS A 222 -3.91 24.25 3.66
CA CYS A 222 -5.11 24.53 2.88
C CYS A 222 -6.03 25.58 3.52
N TYR A 223 -5.73 25.97 4.76
CA TYR A 223 -6.37 27.04 5.52
C TYR A 223 -5.33 28.06 5.99
#